data_AF-A0A820W9J8-F1
#
_entry.id   AF-A0A820W9J8-F1
#
_cell.length_a   1.000
_cell.length_b   1.000
_cell.length_c   1.000
_cell.angle_alpha   90.00
_cell.angle_beta   90.00
_cell.angle_gamma   90.00
#
_symmetry.space_group_name_H-M   'P 1'
#
loop_
_entity.id
_entity.type
_entity.pdbx_description
1 polymer ?
#
loop_
_entity_poly.entity_id
_entity_poly.type
_entity_poly.pdbx_seq_one_letter_code
_entity_poly.pdbx_strand_id
1 'polypeptide(L)'
;MNLGIGWVNGFAPLSGIILLLILVTMAICSMQWVRSGGHFGIFYWTHLLYLPFYVFLILHARDFWKWIVGPLSIFLLEKLYSIFARYMSGIGRTFIHTVTIEQSNVISLTIHRPKHFS
;
A
#
# COMPACT_ATOMS: atom_id res chain seq x y z
N MET A 1 -21.32 -26.44 -20.27
CA MET A 1 -20.49 -25.34 -20.81
C MET A 1 -19.44 -24.97 -19.78
N ASN A 2 -18.17 -25.27 -20.02
CA ASN A 2 -17.06 -24.74 -19.22
C ASN A 2 -16.86 -23.29 -19.66
N LEU A 3 -17.36 -22.33 -18.89
CA LEU A 3 -17.32 -20.91 -19.25
C LEU A 3 -15.89 -20.31 -19.19
N GLY A 4 -14.88 -21.07 -18.74
CA GLY A 4 -13.49 -20.62 -18.65
C GLY A 4 -13.24 -19.49 -17.65
N ILE A 5 -14.19 -19.26 -16.74
CA ILE A 5 -14.19 -18.14 -15.79
C ILE A 5 -13.56 -18.61 -14.48
N GLY A 6 -12.38 -18.06 -14.18
CA GLY A 6 -11.62 -18.35 -12.95
C GLY A 6 -10.75 -19.61 -13.02
N TRP A 7 -9.85 -19.73 -12.04
CA TRP A 7 -8.95 -20.90 -11.92
C TRP A 7 -9.70 -22.17 -11.48
N VAL A 8 -10.81 -22.00 -10.77
CA VAL A 8 -11.66 -23.09 -10.26
C VAL A 8 -13.05 -22.97 -10.87
N ASN A 9 -13.48 -24.00 -11.59
CA ASN A 9 -14.80 -24.02 -12.24
C ASN A 9 -15.93 -23.78 -11.22
N GLY A 10 -16.80 -22.81 -11.50
CA GLY A 10 -17.95 -22.47 -10.65
C GLY A 10 -17.63 -21.56 -9.45
N PHE A 11 -16.36 -21.21 -9.20
CA PHE A 11 -15.97 -20.34 -8.07
C PHE A 11 -16.05 -18.83 -8.39
N ALA A 12 -16.19 -18.47 -9.67
CA ALA A 12 -16.22 -17.07 -10.11
C ALA A 12 -17.33 -16.23 -9.45
N PRO A 13 -18.58 -16.69 -9.29
CA PRO A 13 -19.63 -15.88 -8.63
C PRO A 13 -19.34 -15.61 -7.15
N LEU A 14 -18.88 -16.64 -6.42
CA LEU A 14 -18.57 -16.52 -5.00
C LEU A 14 -17.37 -15.61 -4.75
N SER A 15 -16.28 -15.80 -5.52
CA SER A 15 -15.10 -14.94 -5.44
C SER A 15 -15.42 -13.49 -5.81
N GLY A 16 -16.34 -13.25 -6.75
CA GLY A 16 -16.80 -11.90 -7.10
C GLY A 16 -17.49 -11.18 -5.93
N ILE A 17 -18.35 -11.88 -5.18
CA ILE A 17 -19.01 -11.31 -3.99
C ILE A 17 -17.98 -10.99 -2.90
N ILE A 18 -17.03 -11.90 -2.67
CA ILE A 18 -15.94 -11.69 -1.69
C ILE A 18 -15.09 -10.47 -2.08
N LEU A 19 -14.70 -10.37 -3.35
CA LEU A 19 -13.94 -9.23 -3.87
C LEU A 19 -14.70 -7.91 -3.71
N LEU A 20 -16.00 -7.91 -3.99
CA LEU A 20 -16.85 -6.72 -3.85
C LEU A 20 -16.92 -6.27 -2.38
N LEU A 21 -17.14 -7.20 -1.45
CA LEU A 21 -17.18 -6.89 -0.01
C LEU A 21 -15.86 -6.29 0.47
N ILE A 22 -14.72 -6.91 0.10
CA ILE A 22 -13.39 -6.39 0.45
C ILE A 22 -13.19 -4.98 -0.11
N LEU A 23 -13.52 -4.78 -1.39
CA LEU A 23 -13.36 -3.48 -2.05
C LEU A 23 -14.21 -2.38 -1.41
N VAL A 24 -15.48 -2.69 -1.10
CA VAL A 24 -16.40 -1.75 -0.44
C VAL A 24 -15.89 -1.38 0.95
N THR A 25 -15.46 -2.36 1.74
CA THR A 25 -14.86 -2.10 3.07
C THR A 25 -13.63 -1.19 2.95
N MET A 26 -12.70 -1.50 2.04
CA MET A 26 -11.52 -0.67 1.82
C MET A 26 -11.87 0.75 1.37
N ALA A 27 -12.84 0.90 0.47
CA ALA A 27 -13.26 2.20 -0.07
C ALA A 27 -13.87 3.10 1.02
N ILE A 28 -14.81 2.56 1.81
CA ILE A 28 -15.47 3.31 2.90
C ILE A 28 -14.46 3.73 3.95
N CYS A 29 -13.56 2.82 4.35
CA CYS A 29 -12.54 3.10 5.35
C CYS A 29 -11.41 4.02 4.83
N SER A 30 -11.27 4.17 3.52
CA SER A 30 -10.33 5.10 2.89
C SER A 30 -10.88 6.52 2.69
N MET A 31 -12.16 6.74 2.97
CA MET A 31 -12.80 8.05 2.79
C MET A 31 -12.20 9.09 3.74
N GLN A 32 -12.21 10.36 3.33
CA GLN A 32 -11.61 11.46 4.10
C GLN A 32 -12.17 11.57 5.52
N TRP A 33 -13.45 11.24 5.74
CA TRP A 33 -14.05 11.26 7.08
C TRP A 33 -13.38 10.28 8.06
N VAL A 34 -12.89 9.12 7.59
CA VAL A 34 -12.26 8.11 8.47
C VAL A 34 -10.80 8.49 8.67
N ARG A 35 -10.13 8.86 7.58
CA ARG A 35 -8.70 9.14 7.58
C ARG A 35 -8.35 10.42 8.33
N SER A 36 -9.18 11.46 8.25
CA SER A 36 -8.97 12.74 8.94
C SER A 36 -9.62 12.82 10.31
N GLY A 37 -10.50 11.86 10.65
CA GLY A 37 -11.26 11.84 11.91
C GLY A 37 -10.52 11.22 13.10
N GLY A 38 -9.18 11.15 13.07
CA GLY A 38 -8.36 10.60 14.17
C GLY A 38 -8.27 9.07 14.24
N HIS A 39 -9.02 8.34 13.41
CA HIS A 39 -9.05 6.87 13.40
C HIS A 39 -8.14 6.26 12.32
N PHE A 40 -6.93 6.80 12.17
CA PHE A 40 -5.99 6.34 11.13
C PHE A 40 -5.66 4.84 11.23
N GLY A 41 -5.71 4.25 12.43
CA GLY A 41 -5.53 2.81 12.62
C GLY A 41 -6.57 1.97 11.86
N ILE A 42 -7.85 2.38 11.84
CA ILE A 42 -8.91 1.65 11.11
C ILE A 42 -8.61 1.69 9.61
N PHE A 43 -8.24 2.86 9.09
CA PHE A 43 -7.78 2.99 7.71
C PHE A 43 -6.61 2.04 7.44
N TYR A 44 -5.57 2.06 8.27
CA TYR A 44 -4.37 1.23 8.08
C TYR A 44 -4.68 -0.27 8.04
N TRP A 45 -5.42 -0.79 9.02
CA TRP A 45 -5.72 -2.21 9.12
C TRP A 45 -6.67 -2.70 8.02
N THR A 46 -7.71 -1.93 7.72
CA THR A 46 -8.67 -2.30 6.66
C THR A 46 -8.04 -2.18 5.28
N HIS A 47 -7.15 -1.22 5.06
CA HIS A 47 -6.47 -1.08 3.78
C HIS A 47 -5.54 -2.26 3.50
N LEU A 48 -4.97 -2.91 4.52
CA LEU A 48 -4.13 -4.12 4.38
C LEU A 48 -4.88 -5.29 3.69
N LEU A 49 -6.22 -5.24 3.64
CA LEU A 49 -7.03 -6.17 2.86
C LEU A 49 -6.75 -6.11 1.35
N TYR A 50 -5.96 -5.15 0.85
CA TYR A 50 -5.46 -5.17 -0.51
C TYR A 50 -4.68 -6.47 -0.82
N LEU A 51 -3.98 -7.05 0.17
CA LEU A 51 -3.26 -8.32 0.02
C LEU A 51 -4.20 -9.49 -0.33
N PRO A 52 -5.19 -9.85 0.51
CA PRO A 52 -6.16 -10.88 0.15
C PRO A 52 -6.99 -10.50 -1.08
N PHE A 53 -7.28 -9.21 -1.31
CA PHE A 53 -7.96 -8.76 -2.53
C PHE A 53 -7.22 -9.19 -3.80
N TYR A 54 -5.91 -8.92 -3.90
CA TYR A 54 -5.11 -9.34 -5.07
C TYR A 54 -5.05 -10.87 -5.20
N VAL A 55 -4.96 -11.61 -4.09
CA VAL A 55 -4.99 -13.09 -4.12
C VAL A 55 -6.32 -13.59 -4.71
N PHE A 56 -7.44 -13.09 -4.19
CA PHE A 56 -8.76 -13.45 -4.72
C PHE A 56 -8.95 -13.01 -6.17
N LEU A 57 -8.35 -11.89 -6.59
CA LEU A 57 -8.45 -11.38 -7.95
C LEU A 57 -7.70 -12.27 -8.96
N ILE A 58 -6.53 -12.80 -8.57
CA ILE A 58 -5.80 -13.81 -9.36
C ILE A 58 -6.63 -15.11 -9.47
N LEU A 59 -7.29 -15.54 -8.40
CA LEU A 59 -8.13 -16.75 -8.41
C LEU A 59 -9.42 -16.56 -9.23
N HIS A 60 -10.01 -15.37 -9.16
CA HIS A 60 -11.25 -15.00 -9.84
C HIS A 60 -11.09 -14.93 -11.36
N ALA A 61 -9.94 -14.44 -11.86
CA ALA A 61 -9.69 -14.27 -13.27
C ALA A 61 -8.35 -14.90 -13.70
N ARG A 62 -8.42 -15.89 -14.60
CA ARG A 62 -7.27 -16.72 -15.02
C ARG A 62 -6.11 -15.91 -15.62
N ASP A 63 -6.40 -14.84 -16.35
CA ASP A 63 -5.37 -14.03 -17.02
C ASP A 63 -4.94 -12.80 -16.23
N PHE A 64 -5.54 -12.53 -15.06
CA PHE A 64 -5.28 -11.30 -14.30
C PHE A 64 -3.83 -11.20 -13.82
N TRP A 65 -3.18 -12.33 -13.51
CA TRP A 65 -1.79 -12.36 -13.07
C TRP A 65 -0.84 -11.68 -14.07
N LYS A 66 -1.13 -11.74 -15.38
CA LYS A 66 -0.31 -11.11 -16.43
C LYS A 66 -0.23 -9.59 -16.26
N TRP A 67 -1.33 -8.99 -15.80
CA TRP A 67 -1.43 -7.54 -15.56
C TRP A 67 -0.72 -7.09 -14.29
N ILE A 68 -0.57 -7.98 -13.29
CA ILE A 68 0.15 -7.67 -12.05
C ILE A 68 1.67 -7.77 -12.24
N VAL A 69 2.14 -8.74 -13.02
CA VAL A 69 3.58 -9.05 -13.13
C VAL A 69 4.41 -7.84 -13.55
N GLY A 70 3.95 -7.07 -14.55
CA GLY A 70 4.65 -5.87 -15.03
C GLY A 70 4.82 -4.82 -13.92
N PRO A 71 3.74 -4.23 -13.39
CA PRO A 71 3.82 -3.24 -12.31
C PRO A 71 4.54 -3.75 -11.06
N LEU A 72 4.29 -5.02 -10.67
CA LEU A 72 4.94 -5.62 -9.50
C LEU A 72 6.45 -5.75 -9.70
N SER A 73 6.90 -6.13 -10.89
CA SER A 73 8.34 -6.21 -11.20
C SER A 73 9.02 -4.85 -11.09
N ILE A 74 8.42 -3.79 -11.64
CA ILE A 74 8.96 -2.42 -11.58
C ILE A 74 9.05 -1.95 -10.12
N PHE A 75 7.98 -2.17 -9.35
CA PHE A 75 7.93 -1.82 -7.93
C PHE A 75 9.00 -2.55 -7.12
N LEU A 76 9.18 -3.86 -7.34
CA LEU A 76 10.20 -4.65 -6.66
C LEU A 76 11.61 -4.17 -7.00
N LEU A 77 11.88 -3.86 -8.27
CA LEU A 77 13.17 -3.30 -8.69
C LEU A 77 13.46 -1.96 -8.00
N GLU A 78 12.48 -1.05 -7.94
CA GLU A 78 12.63 0.23 -7.24
C GLU A 78 12.93 0.02 -5.75
N LYS A 79 12.20 -0.89 -5.09
CA LYS A 79 12.41 -1.18 -3.67
C LYS A 79 13.75 -1.83 -3.40
N LEU A 80 14.17 -2.78 -4.22
CA LEU A 80 15.50 -3.41 -4.12
C LEU A 80 16.61 -2.38 -4.32
N TYR A 81 16.50 -1.53 -5.34
CA TYR A 81 17.44 -0.44 -5.56
C TYR A 81 17.48 0.53 -4.36
N SER A 82 16.33 0.93 -3.84
CA SER A 82 16.25 1.81 -2.67
C SER A 82 16.88 1.19 -1.41
N ILE A 83 16.63 -0.09 -1.16
CA ILE A 83 17.22 -0.82 -0.02
C ILE A 83 18.73 -0.93 -0.20
N PHE A 84 19.19 -1.32 -1.39
CA PHE A 84 20.62 -1.45 -1.70
C PHE A 84 21.34 -0.10 -1.57
N ALA A 85 20.77 0.96 -2.12
CA ALA A 85 21.30 2.32 -1.99
C ALA A 85 21.36 2.76 -0.52
N ARG A 86 20.33 2.48 0.29
CA ARG A 86 20.34 2.76 1.74
C ARG A 86 21.41 1.97 2.48
N TYR A 87 21.59 0.70 2.14
CA TYR A 87 22.61 -0.16 2.74
C TYR A 87 24.02 0.31 2.40
N MET A 88 24.27 0.66 1.13
CA MET A 88 25.56 1.15 0.64
C MET A 88 25.91 2.55 1.15
N SER A 89 24.92 3.44 1.28
CA SER A 89 25.14 4.83 1.67
C SER A 89 25.32 5.02 3.19
N GLY A 90 25.06 3.99 4.00
CA GLY A 90 25.19 4.07 5.46
C GLY A 90 24.37 5.21 6.07
N ILE A 91 23.33 5.70 5.37
CA ILE A 91 22.51 6.84 5.78
C ILE A 91 21.72 6.43 7.01
N GLY A 92 22.33 6.71 8.17
CA GLY A 92 21.80 6.47 9.49
C GLY A 92 20.75 7.52 9.84
N ARG A 93 19.70 7.02 10.50
CA ARG A 93 18.59 7.74 11.12
C ARG A 93 18.95 9.19 11.50
N THR A 94 18.29 10.15 10.86
CA THR A 94 18.34 11.55 11.27
C THR A 94 17.44 11.76 12.47
N PHE A 95 17.99 12.27 13.57
CA PHE A 95 17.21 12.61 14.76
C PHE A 95 16.59 14.00 14.63
N ILE A 96 15.32 14.11 14.99
CA ILE A 96 14.59 15.38 15.07
C ILE A 96 14.98 16.04 16.39
N HIS A 97 15.56 17.24 16.34
CA HIS A 97 16.00 17.94 17.54
C HIS A 97 14.91 18.83 18.12
N THR A 98 14.13 19.49 17.24
CA THR A 98 13.10 20.43 17.69
C THR A 98 11.94 20.47 16.70
N VAL A 99 10.72 20.44 17.24
CA VAL A 99 9.47 20.67 16.52
C VAL A 99 8.85 21.93 17.11
N THR A 100 8.75 23.01 16.34
CA THR A 100 7.99 24.20 16.75
C THR A 100 6.76 24.36 15.86
N ILE A 101 5.63 24.64 16.50
CA ILE A 101 4.36 24.92 15.81
C ILE A 101 4.25 26.43 15.74
N GLU A 102 4.31 26.97 14.53
CA GLU A 102 4.22 28.40 14.25
C GLU A 102 2.74 28.84 14.22
N GLN A 103 2.46 30.12 14.54
CA GLN A 103 1.10 30.65 14.66
C GLN A 103 0.27 30.61 13.36
N SER A 104 0.92 30.33 12.23
CA SER A 104 0.33 30.26 10.88
C SER A 104 -0.05 28.85 10.41
N ASN A 105 -0.21 27.86 11.31
CA ASN A 105 -0.38 26.43 10.96
C ASN A 105 0.81 25.85 10.19
N VAL A 106 2.02 26.35 10.46
CA VAL A 106 3.27 25.81 9.88
C VAL A 106 4.02 25.03 10.97
N ILE A 107 4.52 23.85 10.61
CA ILE A 107 5.37 23.04 11.49
C ILE A 107 6.81 23.26 11.06
N SER A 108 7.63 23.86 11.92
CA SER A 108 9.06 23.97 11.72
C SER A 108 9.78 22.78 12.35
N LEU A 109 10.43 21.98 11.51
CA LEU A 109 11.14 20.76 11.88
C LEU A 109 12.65 20.98 11.74
N THR A 110 13.34 21.10 12.88
CA THR A 110 14.80 21.22 12.91
C THR A 110 15.42 19.84 13.06
N ILE A 111 16.11 19.38 12.01
CA ILE A 111 16.75 18.05 11.92
C ILE A 111 18.26 18.23 11.84
N HIS A 112 19.02 17.39 12.55
CA HIS A 112 20.49 17.44 12.53
C HIS A 112 21.04 17.07 11.14
N ARG A 113 21.97 17.87 10.60
CA ARG A 113 22.63 17.60 9.30
C ARG A 113 23.39 16.27 9.38
N PRO A 114 23.10 15.27 8.50
CA PRO A 114 23.84 14.02 8.50
C PRO A 114 25.27 14.24 7.98
N LYS A 115 26.22 13.43 8.48
CA LYS A 115 27.67 13.60 8.23
C LYS A 115 28.08 13.55 6.75
N HIS A 116 27.28 12.92 5.88
CA HIS A 116 27.56 12.76 4.45
C HIS A 116 26.61 13.59 3.55
N PHE A 117 25.97 14.64 4.09
CA PHE A 117 25.09 15.52 3.33
C PHE A 117 25.92 16.69 2.77
N SER A 118 26.45 16.56 1.54
CA SER A 118 27.18 17.65 0.85
C SER A 118 26.23 18.74 0.39
#